data_AF-A0A2R8AWZ9-F1
#
_entry.id   AF-A0A2R8AWZ9-F1
#
_cell.length_a   1.000
_cell.length_b   1.000
_cell.length_c   1.000
_cell.angle_alpha   90.00
_cell.angle_beta   90.00
_cell.angle_gamma   90.00
#
_symmetry.space_group_name_H-M   'P 1'
#
loop_
_entity.id
_entity.type
_entity.pdbx_description
1 polymer ?
#
loop_
_entity_poly.entity_id
_entity_poly.type
_entity_poly.pdbx_seq_one_letter_code
_entity_poly.pdbx_strand_id
1 'polypeptide(L)' 'MGRIIKWLLYLVVLAAIGLVAFAYIGPFFGADFTPPSKEISQPVVLDAN' A
#
# COMPACT_ATOMS: atom_id res chain seq x y z
N MET A 1 23.54 -7.16 -26.63
CA MET A 1 22.43 -7.49 -25.70
C MET A 1 22.60 -6.92 -24.29
N GLY A 2 23.79 -6.98 -23.66
CA GLY A 2 23.96 -6.49 -22.28
C GLY A 2 23.66 -5.01 -22.03
N ARG A 3 23.78 -4.14 -23.05
CA ARG A 3 23.47 -2.70 -22.92
C ARG A 3 21.98 -2.44 -22.74
N ILE A 4 21.11 -3.18 -23.42
CA ILE A 4 19.64 -3.08 -23.27
C ILE A 4 19.20 -3.62 -21.91
N ILE A 5 19.77 -4.74 -21.47
CA ILE A 5 19.46 -5.34 -20.17
C ILE A 5 19.80 -4.39 -19.02
N LYS A 6 20.92 -3.66 -19.09
CA LYS A 6 21.26 -2.61 -18.11
C LYS A 6 20.18 -1.53 -18.03
N TRP A 7 19.70 -1.06 -19.18
CA TRP A 7 18.61 -0.07 -19.23
C TRP A 7 17.29 -0.61 -18.67
N LEU A 8 16.95 -1.87 -18.97
CA LEU A 8 15.76 -2.50 -18.41
C LEU A 8 15.83 -2.58 -16.88
N LEU A 9 17.01 -2.91 -16.32
CA LEU A 9 17.20 -2.89 -14.87
C LEU A 9 16.97 -1.51 -14.27
N TYR A 10 17.52 -0.44 -14.88
CA TYR A 10 17.27 0.92 -14.41
C TYR A 10 15.78 1.29 -14.48
N LEU A 11 15.08 0.88 -15.54
CA LEU A 11 13.64 1.14 -15.66
C LEU A 11 12.81 0.38 -14.62
N VAL A 12 13.17 -0.86 -14.29
CA VAL A 12 12.51 -1.63 -13.22
C VAL A 12 12.70 -0.94 -11.87
N VAL A 13 13.92 -0.48 -11.58
CA VAL A 13 14.21 0.28 -10.35
C VAL A 13 13.42 1.58 -10.32
N LEU A 14 13.37 2.32 -11.43
CA LEU A 14 12.59 3.55 -11.54
C LEU A 14 11.09 3.30 -11.31
N ALA A 15 10.54 2.24 -11.89
CA ALA A 15 9.15 1.84 -11.69
C ALA A 15 8.87 1.47 -10.23
N ALA A 16 9.76 0.72 -9.59
CA ALA A 16 9.66 0.39 -8.17
C ALA A 16 9.66 1.65 -7.29
N ILE A 17 10.56 2.60 -7.55
CA ILE A 17 10.59 3.90 -6.86
C ILE A 17 9.28 4.66 -7.07
N GLY A 18 8.74 4.66 -8.29
CA GLY A 18 7.45 5.29 -8.60
C GLY A 18 6.29 4.69 -7.80
N LEU A 19 6.24 3.36 -7.68
CA LEU A 19 5.23 2.68 -6.86
C LEU A 19 5.37 3.02 -5.38
N VAL A 20 6.59 3.05 -4.86
CA VAL A 20 6.86 3.44 -3.47
C VAL A 20 6.41 4.88 -3.24
N ALA A 21 6.84 5.82 -4.09
CA ALA A 21 6.44 7.23 -3.99
C ALA A 21 4.91 7.39 -4.04
N PHE A 22 4.23 6.67 -4.93
CA PHE A 22 2.77 6.70 -5.01
C PHE A 22 2.10 6.13 -3.76
N ALA A 23 2.63 5.08 -3.13
CA ALA A 23 2.07 4.56 -1.88
C ALA A 23 2.13 5.59 -0.73
N TYR A 24 3.16 6.44 -0.70
CA TYR A 24 3.31 7.47 0.33
C TYR A 24 2.57 8.77 0.00
N ILE A 25 2.59 9.20 -1.26
CA ILE A 25 2.05 10.52 -1.66
C ILE A 25 0.60 10.39 -2.18
N GLY A 26 0.21 9.21 -2.68
CA GLY A 26 -1.13 8.91 -3.19
C GLY A 26 -2.29 9.30 -2.25
N PRO A 27 -2.19 9.12 -0.91
CA PRO A 27 -3.26 9.54 -0.01
C PRO A 27 -3.53 11.05 -0.04
N PHE A 28 -2.52 11.88 -0.31
CA PHE A 28 -2.68 13.33 -0.44
C PHE A 28 -3.42 13.73 -1.73
N PHE A 29 -3.47 12.83 -2.72
CA PHE A 29 -4.21 13.01 -3.97
C PHE A 29 -5.57 12.31 -3.97
N GLY A 30 -6.04 11.83 -2.81
CA GLY A 30 -7.34 11.18 -2.65
C GLY A 30 -7.36 9.69 -2.99
N ALA A 31 -6.21 9.03 -3.10
CA ALA A 31 -6.16 7.57 -3.16
C ALA A 31 -6.36 6.99 -1.75
N ASP A 32 -7.39 6.17 -1.56
CA ASP A 32 -7.62 5.46 -0.30
C ASP A 32 -7.10 4.03 -0.40
N PHE A 33 -6.13 3.70 0.45
CA PHE A 33 -5.52 2.36 0.55
C PHE A 33 -5.96 1.62 1.81
N THR A 34 -6.91 2.17 2.57
CA THR A 34 -7.40 1.52 3.78
C THR A 34 -8.33 0.35 3.42
N PRO A 35 -8.26 -0.77 4.16
CA PRO A 35 -9.21 -1.85 3.97
C PRO A 35 -10.61 -1.38 4.41
N PRO A 36 -11.68 -1.83 3.73
CA PRO A 36 -13.04 -1.52 4.13
C PRO A 36 -13.29 -2.06 5.54
N SER A 37 -13.40 -1.14 6.50
CA SER A 37 -13.62 -1.50 7.90
C SER A 37 -15.11 -1.67 8.15
N LYS A 38 -15.49 -2.81 8.74
CA LYS A 38 -16.84 -3.04 9.24
C LYS A 38 -16.82 -2.96 10.75
N GLU A 39 -17.78 -2.22 11.31
CA GLU A 39 -18.02 -2.23 12.74
C GLU A 39 -18.59 -3.59 13.15
N ILE A 40 -17.94 -4.24 14.11
CA ILE A 40 -18.38 -5.51 14.68
C ILE A 40 -18.63 -5.28 16.16
N SER A 41 -19.90 -5.33 16.55
CA SER A 41 -20.31 -5.22 17.95
C SER A 41 -20.74 -6.59 18.45
N GLN A 42 -20.04 -7.11 19.46
CA GLN A 42 -20.37 -8.37 20.12
C GLN A 42 -20.82 -8.09 21.55
N PRO A 43 -21.95 -8.68 21.99
CA PRO A 43 -22.37 -8.56 23.38
C PRO A 43 -21.35 -9.28 24.28
N VAL A 44 -20.85 -8.58 25.30
CA VAL A 44 -20.00 -9.16 26.34
C VAL A 44 -20.85 -9.42 27.57
N VAL A 45 -20.82 -10.63 28.08
CA VAL A 45 -21.40 -10.95 29.40
C VAL A 45 -20.41 -10.48 30.45
N LEU A 46 -20.80 -9.45 31.21
CA LEU A 46 -20.01 -8.96 32.35
C LEU A 46 -20.39 -9.78 33.58
N ASP A 47 -19.45 -10.55 34.10
CA ASP A 47 -19.58 -11.27 35.38
C ASP A 47 -19.28 -10.29 36.52
N ALA A 48 -20.31 -9.89 37.26
CA ALA A 48 -20.21 -8.97 38.38
C ALA A 48 -20.26 -9.78 39.68
N ASN A 49 -19.10 -10.24 40.14
CA ASN A 49 -18.90 -10.85 41.45
C ASN A 49 -18.82 -9.79 42.56
#